data_AF-J3FY13-F1
#
_entry.id   AF-J3FY13-F1
#
_cell.length_a   1.000
_cell.length_b   1.000
_cell.length_c   1.000
_cell.angle_alpha   90.00
_cell.angle_beta   90.00
_cell.angle_gamma   90.00
#
_symmetry.space_group_name_H-M   'P 1'
#
loop_
_entity.id
_entity.type
_entity.pdbx_description
1 polymer ?
#
loop_
_entity_poly.entity_id
_entity_poly.type
_entity_poly.pdbx_seq_one_letter_code
_entity_poly.pdbx_strand_id
1 'polypeptide(L)'
;MDFAEQSEVSQSLRVVHGLLSSGIFHPQNAGHVFFRSAFIDSLISLRALMYKSERYAKRISFNDDVLVADKVKDVTDLIKYVRDAVCHPDSDNHKIEGGSIATFNVIFGKGCLMQIGDFRQESIYEDDIYFTFGGQGIYLKRHIIRAYKEAKENLMPLIDEWQRPRDL
;
A
#
# COMPACT_ATOMS: atom_id res chain seq x y z
N MET A 1 -18.80 15.06 0.21
CA MET A 1 -18.85 13.95 -0.74
C MET A 1 -20.27 13.81 -1.23
N ASP A 2 -20.46 13.72 -2.54
CA ASP A 2 -21.78 13.36 -3.07
C ASP A 2 -22.09 11.87 -2.80
N PHE A 3 -23.31 11.44 -3.10
CA PHE A 3 -23.75 10.06 -2.88
C PHE A 3 -22.86 9.01 -3.58
N ALA A 4 -22.40 9.29 -4.79
CA ALA A 4 -21.57 8.36 -5.56
C ALA A 4 -20.18 8.23 -4.92
N GLU A 5 -19.57 9.35 -4.53
CA GLU A 5 -18.28 9.34 -3.84
C GLU A 5 -18.34 8.66 -2.48
N GLN A 6 -19.42 8.84 -1.72
CA GLN A 6 -19.64 8.12 -0.46
C GLN A 6 -19.74 6.60 -0.68
N SER A 7 -20.37 6.17 -1.77
CA SER A 7 -20.46 4.76 -2.16
C SER A 7 -19.09 4.20 -2.53
N GLU A 8 -18.31 4.93 -3.33
CA GLU A 8 -16.93 4.57 -3.70
C GLU A 8 -16.03 4.40 -2.47
N VAL A 9 -16.09 5.35 -1.53
CA VAL A 9 -15.32 5.28 -0.28
C VAL A 9 -15.75 4.07 0.54
N SER A 10 -17.06 3.85 0.70
CA SER A 10 -17.60 2.73 1.48
C SER A 10 -17.18 1.38 0.90
N GLN A 11 -17.21 1.25 -0.43
CA GLN A 11 -16.76 0.04 -1.11
C GLN A 11 -15.25 -0.16 -0.96
N SER A 12 -14.45 0.90 -1.16
CA SER A 12 -12.99 0.83 -1.01
C SER A 12 -12.58 0.45 0.41
N LEU A 13 -13.26 0.98 1.43
CA LEU A 13 -13.04 0.61 2.83
C LEU A 13 -13.33 -0.89 3.08
N ARG A 14 -14.41 -1.43 2.50
CA ARG A 14 -14.75 -2.86 2.59
C ARG A 14 -13.73 -3.75 1.90
N VAL A 15 -13.30 -3.38 0.69
CA VAL A 15 -12.31 -4.16 -0.07
C VAL A 15 -10.99 -4.24 0.69
N VAL A 16 -10.43 -3.11 1.12
CA VAL A 16 -9.16 -3.09 1.85
C VAL A 16 -9.27 -3.88 3.16
N HIS A 17 -10.36 -3.69 3.91
CA HIS A 17 -10.58 -4.46 5.14
C HIS A 17 -10.67 -5.97 4.88
N GLY A 18 -11.48 -6.38 3.89
CA GLY A 18 -11.69 -7.78 3.56
C GLY A 18 -10.39 -8.47 3.14
N LEU A 19 -9.58 -7.81 2.30
CA LEU A 19 -8.29 -8.35 1.87
C LEU A 19 -7.30 -8.46 3.05
N LEU A 20 -7.18 -7.42 3.88
CA LEU A 20 -6.30 -7.43 5.05
C LEU A 20 -6.73 -8.46 6.12
N SER A 21 -8.03 -8.69 6.29
CA SER A 21 -8.57 -9.63 7.29
C SER A 21 -8.71 -11.07 6.78
N SER A 22 -8.65 -11.30 5.46
CA SER A 22 -8.80 -12.63 4.86
C SER A 22 -7.71 -13.64 5.21
N GLY A 23 -6.55 -13.16 5.71
CA GLY A 23 -5.37 -13.99 5.93
C GLY A 23 -4.56 -14.29 4.67
N ILE A 24 -4.92 -13.73 3.50
CA ILE A 24 -4.16 -13.93 2.25
C ILE A 24 -2.70 -13.48 2.37
N PHE A 25 -2.41 -12.50 3.23
CA PHE A 25 -1.06 -12.00 3.45
C PHE A 25 -0.24 -12.82 4.46
N HIS A 26 -0.74 -13.93 4.99
CA HIS A 26 0.09 -14.77 5.83
C HIS A 26 1.24 -15.46 5.04
N PRO A 27 2.40 -15.75 5.67
CA PRO A 27 3.57 -16.29 4.97
C PRO A 27 3.32 -17.59 4.17
N GLN A 28 2.44 -18.46 4.67
CA GLN A 28 2.09 -19.72 3.99
C GLN A 28 1.33 -19.50 2.68
N ASN A 29 0.75 -18.32 2.46
CA ASN A 29 0.02 -17.95 1.26
C ASN A 29 0.88 -17.19 0.25
N ALA A 30 2.19 -17.02 0.47
CA ALA A 30 3.08 -16.28 -0.43
C ALA A 30 3.05 -16.80 -1.88
N GLY A 31 2.89 -18.11 -2.06
CA GLY A 31 2.76 -18.77 -3.36
C GLY A 31 1.33 -18.85 -3.90
N HIS A 32 0.34 -18.34 -3.16
CA HIS A 32 -1.06 -18.43 -3.55
C HIS A 32 -1.34 -17.53 -4.77
N VAL A 33 -2.12 -18.02 -5.74
CA VAL A 33 -2.40 -17.29 -7.00
C VAL A 33 -3.03 -15.91 -6.77
N PHE A 34 -3.80 -15.77 -5.69
CA PHE A 34 -4.42 -14.49 -5.31
C PHE A 34 -3.54 -13.57 -4.45
N PHE A 35 -2.35 -13.99 -4.04
CA PHE A 35 -1.50 -13.17 -3.16
C PHE A 35 -1.16 -11.82 -3.80
N ARG A 36 -0.66 -11.86 -5.05
CA ARG A 36 -0.31 -10.66 -5.80
C ARG A 36 -1.54 -9.83 -6.18
N SER A 37 -2.64 -10.46 -6.58
CA SER A 37 -3.86 -9.73 -6.93
C SER A 37 -4.48 -9.04 -5.71
N ALA A 38 -4.47 -9.69 -4.54
CA ALA A 38 -4.92 -9.08 -3.29
C ALA A 38 -4.06 -7.86 -2.91
N PHE A 39 -2.74 -7.94 -3.08
CA PHE A 39 -1.86 -6.79 -2.86
C PHE A 39 -2.19 -5.63 -3.79
N ILE A 40 -2.35 -5.90 -5.09
CA ILE A 40 -2.66 -4.88 -6.11
C ILE A 40 -4.01 -4.21 -5.80
N ASP A 41 -5.06 -4.98 -5.52
CA ASP A 41 -6.39 -4.44 -5.25
C ASP A 41 -6.43 -3.63 -3.95
N SER A 42 -5.67 -4.07 -2.93
CA SER A 42 -5.46 -3.29 -1.70
C SER A 42 -4.86 -1.93 -2.00
N LEU A 43 -3.84 -1.84 -2.86
CA LEU A 43 -3.20 -0.57 -3.22
C LEU A 43 -4.10 0.33 -4.09
N ILE A 44 -4.86 -0.24 -5.03
CA ILE A 44 -5.81 0.52 -5.84
C ILE A 44 -6.87 1.17 -4.95
N SER A 45 -7.50 0.37 -4.10
CA SER A 45 -8.56 0.82 -3.19
C SER A 45 -8.00 1.80 -2.14
N LEU A 46 -6.82 1.52 -1.57
CA LEU A 46 -6.18 2.43 -0.62
C LEU A 46 -5.79 3.76 -1.26
N ARG A 47 -5.26 3.76 -2.49
CA ARG A 47 -4.92 4.99 -3.21
C ARG A 47 -6.15 5.89 -3.41
N ALA A 48 -7.29 5.30 -3.74
CA ALA A 48 -8.56 6.02 -3.86
C ALA A 48 -8.97 6.63 -2.52
N LEU A 49 -8.89 5.87 -1.43
CA LEU A 49 -9.16 6.37 -0.07
C LEU A 49 -8.24 7.53 0.31
N MET A 50 -6.92 7.42 0.07
CA MET A 50 -5.98 8.49 0.39
C MET A 50 -6.25 9.77 -0.41
N TYR A 51 -6.59 9.64 -1.69
CA TYR A 51 -6.99 10.79 -2.51
C TYR A 51 -8.25 11.48 -1.97
N LYS A 52 -9.28 10.70 -1.61
CA LYS A 52 -10.51 11.26 -1.03
C LYS A 52 -10.26 11.85 0.36
N SER A 53 -9.39 11.24 1.16
CA SER A 53 -8.97 11.77 2.46
C SER A 53 -8.32 13.15 2.32
N GLU A 54 -7.39 13.30 1.37
CA GLU A 54 -6.75 14.59 1.07
C GLU A 54 -7.77 15.64 0.59
N ARG A 55 -8.74 15.24 -0.24
CA ARG A 55 -9.75 16.14 -0.80
C ARG A 55 -10.80 16.61 0.22
N TYR A 56 -11.22 15.73 1.14
CA TYR A 56 -12.38 15.97 2.01
C TYR A 56 -12.06 16.11 3.49
N ALA A 57 -10.87 15.70 3.92
CA ALA A 57 -10.43 15.75 5.30
C ALA A 57 -8.99 16.27 5.38
N LYS A 58 -8.02 15.36 5.52
CA LYS A 58 -6.59 15.67 5.56
C LYS A 58 -5.77 14.66 4.76
N ARG A 59 -4.64 15.12 4.24
CA ARG A 59 -3.62 14.25 3.63
C ARG A 59 -3.00 13.34 4.69
N ILE A 60 -2.70 12.10 4.31
CA ILE A 60 -1.99 11.12 5.15
C ILE A 60 -0.52 11.13 4.72
N SER A 61 0.36 11.74 5.53
CA SER A 61 1.71 12.12 5.09
C SER A 61 2.81 11.77 6.11
N PHE A 62 2.69 10.64 6.80
CA PHE A 62 3.78 10.18 7.66
C PHE A 62 4.96 9.67 6.83
N ASN A 63 6.15 9.76 7.43
CA ASN A 63 7.43 9.44 6.78
C ASN A 63 8.22 8.33 7.48
N ASP A 64 7.70 7.80 8.59
CA ASP A 64 8.33 6.69 9.30
C ASP A 64 8.52 5.52 8.34
N ASP A 65 9.76 5.03 8.23
CA ASP A 65 10.16 3.91 7.36
C ASP A 65 9.94 4.13 5.84
N VAL A 66 9.73 5.38 5.40
CA VAL A 66 9.62 5.76 3.99
C VAL A 66 10.99 6.22 3.47
N LEU A 67 11.46 5.60 2.37
CA LEU A 67 12.63 6.08 1.66
C LEU A 67 12.27 7.31 0.83
N VAL A 68 12.53 8.50 1.39
CA VAL A 68 12.29 9.78 0.73
C VAL A 68 13.32 9.99 -0.38
N ALA A 69 12.86 9.96 -1.64
CA ALA A 69 13.69 10.16 -2.82
C ALA A 69 12.83 10.59 -4.02
N ASP A 70 13.31 11.56 -4.81
CA ASP A 70 12.69 12.07 -6.03
C ASP A 70 11.18 12.33 -5.93
N LYS A 71 10.38 11.35 -6.33
CA LYS A 71 8.92 11.38 -6.44
C LYS A 71 8.22 10.97 -5.14
N VAL A 72 8.93 10.38 -4.18
CA VAL A 72 8.38 9.88 -2.91
C VAL A 72 8.79 10.83 -1.79
N LYS A 73 7.84 11.62 -1.29
CA LYS A 73 8.06 12.55 -0.16
C LYS A 73 7.45 12.08 1.14
N ASP A 74 6.42 11.23 1.04
CA ASP A 74 5.66 10.69 2.16
C ASP A 74 4.98 9.36 1.78
N VAL A 75 4.24 8.77 2.72
CA VAL A 75 3.52 7.52 2.47
C VAL A 75 2.45 7.61 1.37
N THR A 76 1.83 8.78 1.15
CA THR A 76 0.87 8.96 0.05
C THR A 76 1.59 8.81 -1.29
N ASP A 77 2.75 9.44 -1.41
CA ASP A 77 3.56 9.33 -2.62
C ASP A 77 4.15 7.93 -2.78
N LEU A 78 4.54 7.25 -1.69
CA LEU A 78 5.01 5.86 -1.70
C LEU A 78 3.91 4.90 -2.20
N ILE A 79 2.70 4.99 -1.65
CA ILE A 79 1.58 4.12 -2.07
C ILE A 79 1.24 4.37 -3.54
N LYS A 80 1.26 5.63 -3.98
CA LYS A 80 1.09 5.97 -5.41
C LYS A 80 2.20 5.35 -6.25
N TYR A 81 3.47 5.52 -5.85
CA TYR A 81 4.62 4.98 -6.55
C TYR A 81 4.52 3.46 -6.74
N VAL A 82 4.23 2.74 -5.65
CA VAL A 82 4.14 1.27 -5.65
C VAL A 82 2.94 0.80 -6.46
N ARG A 83 1.77 1.44 -6.30
CA ARG A 83 0.58 1.15 -7.12
C ARG A 83 0.90 1.31 -8.61
N ASP A 84 1.56 2.40 -8.97
CA ASP A 84 1.90 2.67 -10.37
C ASP A 84 2.97 1.71 -10.89
N ALA A 85 3.87 1.19 -10.05
CA ALA A 85 4.74 0.09 -10.41
C ALA A 85 3.91 -1.17 -10.72
N VAL A 86 3.14 -1.68 -9.75
CA VAL A 86 2.47 -2.98 -9.92
C VAL A 86 1.38 -3.01 -11.01
N CYS A 87 0.75 -1.88 -11.30
CA CYS A 87 -0.34 -1.79 -12.28
C CYS A 87 0.11 -1.49 -13.71
N HIS A 88 1.32 -0.96 -13.92
CA HIS A 88 1.80 -0.60 -15.26
C HIS A 88 3.06 -1.42 -15.60
N PRO A 89 2.97 -2.38 -16.54
CA PRO A 89 4.11 -3.20 -16.96
C PRO A 89 5.32 -2.38 -17.43
N ASP A 90 5.06 -1.25 -18.10
CA ASP A 90 6.10 -0.36 -18.64
C ASP A 90 6.56 0.72 -17.65
N SER A 91 6.19 0.62 -16.37
CA SER A 91 6.56 1.62 -15.37
C SER A 91 8.07 1.65 -15.14
N ASP A 92 8.66 2.84 -15.22
CA ASP A 92 10.05 3.07 -14.79
C ASP A 92 10.25 2.78 -13.28
N ASN A 93 9.17 2.72 -12.50
CA ASN A 93 9.21 2.44 -11.07
C ASN A 93 9.65 1.01 -10.73
N HIS A 94 9.79 0.11 -11.71
CA HIS A 94 10.39 -1.22 -11.50
C HIS A 94 11.92 -1.23 -11.58
N LYS A 95 12.50 -0.16 -12.11
CA LYS A 95 13.93 -0.09 -12.43
C LYS A 95 14.73 0.25 -11.17
N ILE A 96 15.80 -0.50 -10.98
CA ILE A 96 16.86 -0.21 -10.02
C ILE A 96 17.99 0.46 -10.80
N GLU A 97 18.69 1.39 -10.15
CA GLU A 97 19.88 2.02 -10.71
C GLU A 97 20.88 0.94 -11.16
N GLY A 98 21.37 1.02 -12.40
CA GLY A 98 22.19 -0.02 -13.03
C GLY A 98 21.45 -1.05 -13.89
N GLY A 99 20.13 -0.89 -14.11
CA GLY A 99 19.37 -1.64 -15.13
C GLY A 99 18.73 -2.95 -14.65
N SER A 100 18.85 -3.28 -13.36
CA SER A 100 18.13 -4.41 -12.74
C SER A 100 16.65 -4.08 -12.51
N ILE A 101 15.79 -5.10 -12.48
CA ILE A 101 14.34 -4.93 -12.31
C ILE A 101 13.87 -5.70 -11.07
N ALA A 102 13.20 -5.01 -10.14
CA ALA A 102 12.46 -5.64 -9.04
C ALA A 102 10.97 -5.36 -9.23
N THR A 103 10.24 -6.35 -9.76
CA THR A 103 8.84 -6.17 -10.17
C THR A 103 7.82 -6.52 -9.07
N PHE A 104 8.15 -7.46 -8.19
CA PHE A 104 7.34 -7.86 -7.03
C PHE A 104 8.15 -8.81 -6.14
N ASN A 105 8.95 -8.28 -5.22
CA ASN A 105 9.61 -9.13 -4.22
C ASN A 105 8.98 -8.95 -2.85
N VAL A 106 9.07 -9.99 -2.03
CA VAL A 106 8.46 -10.04 -0.70
C VAL A 106 9.47 -10.62 0.29
N ILE A 107 9.60 -9.97 1.45
CA ILE A 107 10.36 -10.45 2.59
C ILE A 107 9.37 -10.56 3.77
N PHE A 108 9.28 -11.73 4.37
CA PHE A 108 8.51 -11.96 5.60
C PHE A 108 9.45 -11.89 6.79
N GLY A 109 9.15 -11.01 7.74
CA GLY A 109 10.03 -10.73 8.86
C GLY A 109 11.29 -9.98 8.44
N LYS A 110 12.36 -10.12 9.24
CA LYS A 110 13.63 -9.47 8.98
C LYS A 110 14.45 -10.27 7.96
N GLY A 111 15.06 -9.58 7.01
CA GLY A 111 15.91 -10.22 6.01
C GLY A 111 16.41 -9.28 4.93
N CYS A 112 17.45 -9.69 4.22
CA CYS A 112 18.01 -8.97 3.08
C CYS A 112 17.81 -9.81 1.83
N LEU A 113 17.07 -9.29 0.86
CA LEU A 113 16.82 -9.99 -0.40
C LEU A 113 17.97 -9.77 -1.39
N MET A 114 18.50 -8.56 -1.44
CA MET A 114 19.53 -8.19 -2.39
C MET A 114 20.44 -7.09 -1.82
N GLN A 115 21.74 -7.25 -2.06
CA GLN A 115 22.75 -6.24 -1.77
C GLN A 115 23.70 -6.14 -2.98
N ILE A 116 23.79 -4.95 -3.58
CA ILE A 116 24.70 -4.64 -4.70
C ILE A 116 25.42 -3.33 -4.36
N GLY A 117 26.71 -3.42 -4.01
CA GLY A 117 27.43 -2.27 -3.47
C GLY A 117 26.73 -1.70 -2.23
N ASP A 118 26.41 -0.41 -2.27
CA ASP A 118 25.68 0.30 -1.19
C ASP A 118 24.15 0.16 -1.29
N PHE A 119 23.63 -0.37 -2.41
CA PHE A 119 22.20 -0.61 -2.56
C PHE A 119 21.79 -1.86 -1.79
N ARG A 120 20.77 -1.73 -0.92
CA ARG A 120 20.20 -2.84 -0.14
C ARG A 120 18.67 -2.85 -0.24
N GLN A 121 18.11 -4.01 -0.53
CA GLN A 121 16.69 -4.31 -0.35
C GLN A 121 16.53 -5.20 0.87
N GLU A 122 16.22 -4.60 2.01
CA GLU A 122 16.11 -5.31 3.29
C GLU A 122 14.89 -4.87 4.10
N SER A 123 14.32 -5.84 4.81
CA SER A 123 13.34 -5.64 5.86
C SER A 123 14.06 -5.70 7.20
N ILE A 124 13.89 -4.69 8.04
CA ILE A 124 14.53 -4.62 9.36
C ILE A 124 13.64 -5.11 10.50
N TYR A 125 12.39 -5.47 10.21
CA TYR A 125 11.36 -5.78 11.21
C TYR A 125 10.90 -7.23 11.13
N GLU A 126 10.98 -7.94 12.27
CA GLU A 126 10.55 -9.34 12.39
C GLU A 126 9.04 -9.55 12.25
N ASP A 127 8.26 -8.51 12.56
CA ASP A 127 6.82 -8.61 12.67
C ASP A 127 6.07 -8.17 11.40
N ASP A 128 6.75 -7.80 10.32
CA ASP A 128 6.12 -7.21 9.14
C ASP A 128 6.37 -8.00 7.85
N ILE A 129 5.69 -7.56 6.80
CA ILE A 129 5.89 -8.02 5.43
C ILE A 129 6.35 -6.82 4.62
N TYR A 130 7.49 -6.96 3.97
CA TYR A 130 8.11 -5.92 3.19
C TYR A 130 8.07 -6.26 1.71
N PHE A 131 7.51 -5.36 0.91
CA PHE A 131 7.42 -5.51 -0.54
C PHE A 131 8.35 -4.50 -1.21
N THR A 132 9.09 -4.91 -2.24
CA THR A 132 10.04 -4.02 -2.93
C THR A 132 9.71 -3.87 -4.42
N PHE A 133 9.82 -2.64 -4.92
CA PHE A 133 9.56 -2.25 -6.30
C PHE A 133 10.59 -1.22 -6.74
N GLY A 134 11.44 -1.57 -7.71
CA GLY A 134 12.59 -0.75 -8.07
C GLY A 134 13.44 -0.39 -6.84
N GLY A 135 13.73 0.89 -6.65
CA GLY A 135 14.48 1.41 -5.50
C GLY A 135 13.65 1.61 -4.22
N GLN A 136 12.35 1.37 -4.25
CA GLN A 136 11.45 1.64 -3.13
C GLN A 136 10.96 0.35 -2.45
N GLY A 137 10.51 0.46 -1.21
CA GLY A 137 9.81 -0.63 -0.55
C GLY A 137 8.74 -0.15 0.43
N ILE A 138 7.77 -1.02 0.67
CA ILE A 138 6.58 -0.71 1.44
C ILE A 138 6.27 -1.85 2.41
N TYR A 139 5.96 -1.48 3.66
CA TYR A 139 5.57 -2.41 4.71
C TYR A 139 4.05 -2.59 4.78
N LEU A 140 3.60 -3.82 5.02
CA LEU A 140 2.17 -4.10 5.18
C LEU A 140 1.61 -3.42 6.44
N LYS A 141 2.22 -3.64 7.61
CA LYS A 141 1.70 -3.08 8.87
C LYS A 141 1.99 -1.59 8.98
N ARG A 142 3.26 -1.22 8.82
CA ARG A 142 3.72 0.17 9.05
C ARG A 142 3.18 1.17 8.05
N HIS A 143 2.99 0.78 6.78
CA HIS A 143 2.52 1.70 5.74
C HIS A 143 1.07 1.42 5.34
N ILE A 144 0.75 0.23 4.83
CA ILE A 144 -0.56 -0.05 4.22
C ILE A 144 -1.67 -0.07 5.28
N ILE A 145 -1.52 -0.85 6.36
CA ILE A 145 -2.53 -0.94 7.42
C ILE A 145 -2.65 0.40 8.16
N ARG A 146 -1.55 1.08 8.45
CA ARG A 146 -1.58 2.41 9.08
C ARG A 146 -2.31 3.43 8.19
N ALA A 147 -1.96 3.54 6.91
CA ALA A 147 -2.61 4.45 5.99
C ALA A 147 -4.11 4.12 5.82
N TYR A 148 -4.47 2.84 5.79
CA TYR A 148 -5.87 2.42 5.79
C TYR A 148 -6.62 2.88 7.04
N LYS A 149 -6.03 2.71 8.23
CA LYS A 149 -6.64 3.15 9.49
C LYS A 149 -6.83 4.67 9.52
N GLU A 150 -5.81 5.44 9.15
CA GLU A 150 -5.91 6.91 9.09
C GLU A 150 -6.95 7.36 8.05
N ALA A 151 -7.03 6.69 6.89
CA ALA A 151 -8.05 6.99 5.88
C ALA A 151 -9.47 6.66 6.36
N LYS A 152 -9.64 5.54 7.06
CA LYS A 152 -10.91 5.15 7.69
C LYS A 152 -11.33 6.20 8.72
N GLU A 153 -10.43 6.61 9.62
CA GLU A 153 -10.68 7.64 10.62
C GLU A 153 -11.07 8.98 9.99
N ASN A 154 -10.41 9.37 8.90
CA ASN A 154 -10.68 10.65 8.22
C ASN A 154 -12.02 10.65 7.46
N LEU A 155 -12.37 9.54 6.82
CA LEU A 155 -13.48 9.49 5.86
C LEU A 155 -14.78 8.98 6.46
N MET A 156 -14.72 8.03 7.40
CA MET A 156 -15.94 7.38 7.91
C MET A 156 -16.93 8.35 8.59
N PRO A 157 -16.49 9.40 9.33
CA PRO A 157 -17.40 10.42 9.86
C PRO A 157 -18.13 11.23 8.79
N LEU A 158 -17.57 11.30 7.57
CA LEU A 158 -18.09 12.08 6.45
C LEU A 158 -19.04 11.30 5.54
N ILE A 159 -19.26 10.03 5.82
CA ILE A 159 -20.22 9.16 5.11
C ILE A 159 -21.54 9.18 5.88
N ASP A 160 -22.65 9.28 5.16
CA ASP A 160 -24.00 9.17 5.69
C ASP A 160 -24.20 7.80 6.34
N GLU A 161 -24.95 7.77 7.44
CA GLU A 161 -25.12 6.57 8.27
C GLU A 161 -25.57 5.33 7.48
N TRP A 162 -26.42 5.51 6.48
CA TRP A 162 -26.96 4.43 5.66
C TRP A 162 -25.98 3.90 4.60
N GLN A 163 -24.95 4.68 4.24
CA GLN A 163 -23.88 4.25 3.34
C GLN A 163 -22.67 3.69 4.12
N ARG A 164 -22.55 3.99 5.42
CA ARG A 164 -21.43 3.49 6.23
C ARG A 164 -21.34 1.97 6.20
N PRO A 165 -20.15 1.42 5.96
CA PRO A 165 -19.95 -0.03 6.00
C PRO A 165 -20.09 -0.53 7.45
N ARG A 166 -20.97 -1.51 7.67
CA ARG A 166 -21.39 -1.95 9.02
C ARG A 166 -20.40 -2.88 9.72
N ASP A 167 -19.52 -3.52 8.94
CA ASP A 167 -18.70 -4.66 9.37
C ASP A 167 -17.22 -4.31 9.53
N LEU A 168 -16.87 -3.01 9.68
CA LEU A 168 -15.49 -2.52 9.62
C LEU A 168 -14.90 -2.06 10.95
#